data_AF-A0A2G5TV07-F1
#
_entry.id   AF-A0A2G5TV07-F1
#
_cell.length_a   1.000
_cell.length_b   1.000
_cell.length_c   1.000
_cell.angle_alpha   90.00
_cell.angle_beta   90.00
_cell.angle_gamma   90.00
#
_symmetry.space_group_name_H-M   'P 1'
#
loop_
_entity.id
_entity.type
_entity.pdbx_description
1 polymer ?
#
loop_
_entity_poly.entity_id
_entity_poly.type
_entity_poly.pdbx_seq_one_letter_code
_entity_poly.pdbx_strand_id
1 'polypeptide(L)'
;MKAGTSWKVFFSLLFFHLVITMINQGRYLIIEYPKGWKPDESCTMYPPNTTFPYFDRVQNPAIDVFFQEHISEKYLLIDGILKCIPPILYPFLALGLVVELKKVREGRKILMGRDEENDMIHVTRLVICMTVTYFLAETPVGVSEFYMSFITGKGFGPM
;
A
#
# COMPACT_ATOMS: atom_id res chain seq x y z
N MET A 1 16.85 17.63 -10.75
CA MET A 1 16.18 18.29 -9.60
C MET A 1 17.23 18.71 -8.58
N LYS A 2 17.18 19.93 -8.02
CA LYS A 2 18.04 20.30 -6.88
C LYS A 2 17.64 19.45 -5.68
N ALA A 3 18.60 18.83 -4.99
CA ALA A 3 18.35 17.92 -3.87
C ALA A 3 17.45 18.54 -2.78
N GLY A 4 17.62 19.85 -2.49
CA GLY A 4 16.79 20.58 -1.54
C GLY A 4 15.32 20.78 -1.96
N THR A 5 15.01 20.71 -3.26
CA THR A 5 13.63 20.76 -3.77
C THR A 5 12.96 19.41 -3.64
N SER A 6 13.71 18.31 -3.84
CA SER A 6 13.18 16.94 -3.75
C SER A 6 12.70 16.59 -2.35
N TRP A 7 13.46 16.98 -1.33
CA TRP A 7 13.09 16.76 0.08
C TRP A 7 11.81 17.51 0.45
N LYS A 8 11.70 18.79 0.08
CA LYS A 8 10.49 19.59 0.34
C LYS A 8 9.23 18.96 -0.27
N VAL A 9 9.32 18.44 -1.49
CA VAL A 9 8.20 17.73 -2.14
C VAL A 9 7.85 16.45 -1.37
N PHE A 10 8.86 15.67 -0.97
CA PHE A 10 8.64 14.45 -0.19
C PHE A 10 7.91 14.71 1.14
N PHE A 11 8.37 15.66 1.95
CA PHE A 11 7.70 15.98 3.22
C PHE A 11 6.30 16.56 3.01
N SER A 12 6.10 17.35 1.95
CA SER A 12 4.78 17.87 1.60
C SER A 12 3.80 16.74 1.28
N LEU A 13 4.22 15.77 0.44
CA LEU A 13 3.41 14.60 0.09
C LEU A 13 3.15 13.70 1.30
N LEU A 14 4.15 13.48 2.14
CA LEU A 14 4.01 12.69 3.37
C LEU A 14 3.00 13.34 4.31
N PHE A 15 3.11 14.64 4.54
CA PHE A 15 2.17 15.38 5.38
C PHE A 15 0.75 15.30 4.83
N PHE A 16 0.58 15.51 3.52
CA PHE A 16 -0.72 15.40 2.86
C PHE A 16 -1.33 14.00 3.03
N HIS A 17 -0.52 12.95 2.83
CA HIS A 17 -0.96 11.57 3.02
C HIS A 17 -1.39 11.28 4.47
N LEU A 18 -0.62 11.76 5.45
CA LEU A 18 -0.94 11.61 6.87
C LEU A 18 -2.26 12.31 7.21
N VAL A 19 -2.47 13.53 6.72
CA VAL A 19 -3.72 14.27 6.96
C VAL A 19 -4.91 13.54 6.36
N ILE A 20 -4.82 13.07 5.12
CA ILE A 20 -5.90 12.29 4.47
C ILE A 20 -6.19 11.01 5.26
N THR A 21 -5.15 10.30 5.67
CA THR A 21 -5.29 9.06 6.44
C THR A 21 -5.97 9.33 7.77
N MET A 22 -5.57 10.39 8.48
CA MET A 22 -6.19 10.80 9.74
C MET A 22 -7.67 11.14 9.59
N ILE A 23 -8.03 11.87 8.53
CA ILE A 23 -9.45 12.19 8.23
C ILE A 23 -10.25 10.92 7.97
N ASN A 24 -9.69 9.97 7.20
CA ASN A 24 -10.39 8.72 6.91
C ASN A 24 -10.55 7.85 8.17
N GLN A 25 -9.50 7.72 8.98
CA GLN A 25 -9.53 6.93 10.22
C GLN A 25 -10.42 7.55 11.30
N GLY A 26 -10.44 8.88 11.41
CA GLY A 26 -11.25 9.61 12.41
C GLY A 26 -12.76 9.47 12.23
N ARG A 27 -13.21 8.90 11.11
CA ARG A 27 -14.62 8.56 10.86
C ARG A 27 -15.08 7.30 11.57
N TYR A 28 -14.15 6.48 12.01
CA TYR A 28 -14.46 5.19 12.62
C TYR A 28 -14.33 5.28 14.14
N LEU A 29 -15.18 4.54 14.82
CA LEU A 29 -15.08 4.32 16.26
C LEU A 29 -15.21 2.83 16.57
N ILE A 30 -14.60 2.44 17.68
CA ILE A 30 -14.62 1.07 18.15
C ILE A 30 -15.74 0.96 19.17
N ILE A 31 -16.75 0.16 18.87
CA ILE A 31 -17.84 -0.15 19.81
C ILE A 31 -17.77 -1.60 20.24
N GLU A 32 -18.22 -1.85 21.45
CA GLU A 32 -18.54 -3.21 21.88
C GLU A 32 -19.89 -3.62 21.29
N TYR A 33 -19.89 -4.76 20.60
CA TYR A 33 -21.09 -5.29 19.98
C TYR A 33 -22.04 -5.83 21.06
N PRO A 34 -23.32 -5.41 21.11
CA PRO A 34 -24.21 -5.71 22.23
C PRO A 34 -24.45 -7.20 22.49
N LYS A 35 -24.33 -8.04 21.46
CA LYS A 35 -24.55 -9.50 21.57
C LYS A 35 -23.27 -10.28 21.88
N GLY A 36 -22.12 -9.61 21.91
CA GLY A 36 -20.81 -10.26 21.99
C GLY A 36 -20.55 -11.19 20.80
N TRP A 37 -19.39 -11.84 20.80
CA TRP A 37 -19.09 -12.94 19.90
C TRP A 37 -19.48 -14.25 20.57
N LYS A 38 -20.21 -15.10 19.84
CA LYS A 38 -20.58 -16.44 20.26
C LYS A 38 -19.82 -17.45 19.39
N PRO A 39 -19.17 -18.46 19.98
CA PRO A 39 -18.57 -19.53 19.20
C PRO A 39 -19.63 -20.28 18.40
N ASP A 40 -19.23 -20.76 17.23
CA ASP A 40 -20.06 -21.60 16.39
C ASP A 40 -20.47 -22.88 17.14
N GLU A 41 -21.64 -23.44 16.79
CA GLU A 41 -22.20 -24.62 17.46
C GLU A 41 -21.32 -25.86 17.29
N SER A 42 -20.44 -25.86 16.29
CA SER A 42 -19.42 -26.88 16.05
C SER A 42 -18.31 -26.93 17.14
N CYS A 43 -18.15 -25.86 17.92
CA CYS A 43 -17.06 -25.71 18.88
C CYS A 43 -17.40 -26.32 20.25
N THR A 44 -17.09 -27.60 20.46
CA THR A 44 -17.40 -28.35 21.70
C THR A 44 -16.52 -28.01 22.91
N MET A 45 -15.45 -27.22 22.73
CA MET A 45 -14.53 -26.85 23.81
C MET A 45 -15.07 -25.76 24.73
N TYR A 46 -16.12 -25.04 24.32
CA TYR A 46 -16.71 -23.96 25.09
C TYR A 46 -18.01 -24.42 25.77
N PRO A 47 -18.26 -24.03 27.03
CA PRO A 47 -19.55 -24.26 27.68
C PRO A 47 -20.73 -23.73 26.86
N PRO A 48 -21.93 -24.34 26.96
CA PRO A 48 -23.10 -23.83 26.27
C PRO A 48 -23.43 -22.40 26.74
N ASN A 49 -23.79 -21.54 25.78
CA ASN A 49 -24.15 -20.14 26.01
C ASN A 49 -22.99 -19.22 26.48
N THR A 50 -21.74 -19.55 26.17
CA THR A 50 -20.62 -18.61 26.36
C THR A 50 -20.65 -17.49 25.32
N THR A 51 -20.53 -16.26 25.78
CA THR A 51 -20.30 -15.08 24.96
C THR A 51 -19.03 -14.39 25.41
N PHE A 52 -18.30 -13.84 24.45
CA PHE A 52 -17.10 -13.05 24.69
C PHE A 52 -17.32 -11.62 24.20
N PRO A 53 -16.68 -10.61 24.80
CA PRO A 53 -16.74 -9.25 24.29
C PRO A 53 -16.20 -9.23 22.85
N TYR A 54 -16.95 -8.59 21.96
CA TYR A 54 -16.58 -8.43 20.56
C TYR A 54 -16.59 -6.95 20.24
N PHE A 55 -15.47 -6.47 19.71
CA PHE A 55 -15.32 -5.08 19.32
C PHE A 55 -15.36 -4.99 17.81
N ASP A 56 -16.18 -4.09 17.30
CA ASP A 56 -16.25 -3.83 15.86
C ASP A 56 -15.89 -2.37 15.56
N ARG A 57 -15.31 -2.15 14.38
CA ARG A 57 -14.96 -0.83 13.89
C ARG A 57 -16.09 -0.35 12.99
N VAL A 58 -16.93 0.52 13.53
CA VAL A 58 -18.09 1.05 12.82
C VAL A 58 -17.89 2.52 12.46
N GLN A 59 -18.62 2.99 11.46
CA GLN A 59 -18.71 4.41 11.15
C GLN A 59 -19.36 5.19 12.30
N ASN A 60 -18.78 6.35 12.62
CA ASN A 60 -19.24 7.19 13.71
C ASN A 60 -20.64 7.77 13.40
N PRO A 61 -21.71 7.39 14.12
CA PRO A 61 -23.06 7.87 13.85
C PRO A 61 -23.25 9.37 14.08
N ALA A 62 -22.31 10.05 14.75
CA ALA A 62 -22.32 11.50 14.90
C ALA A 62 -21.94 12.24 13.60
N ILE A 63 -21.36 11.54 12.63
CA ILE A 63 -21.02 12.09 11.32
C ILE A 63 -22.09 11.64 10.33
N ASP A 64 -22.65 12.60 9.61
CA ASP A 64 -23.71 12.36 8.64
C ASP A 64 -23.29 11.39 7.52
N VAL A 65 -24.20 10.49 7.13
CA VAL A 65 -23.96 9.39 6.20
C VAL A 65 -23.51 9.91 4.82
N PHE A 66 -24.06 11.04 4.36
CA PHE A 66 -23.68 11.64 3.08
C PHE A 66 -22.22 12.09 3.11
N PHE A 67 -21.78 12.72 4.21
CA PHE A 67 -20.38 13.10 4.38
C PHE A 67 -19.45 11.89 4.45
N GLN A 68 -19.88 10.82 5.11
CA GLN A 68 -19.11 9.59 5.20
C GLN A 68 -18.92 8.94 3.82
N GLU A 69 -19.98 8.79 3.04
CA GLU A 69 -19.90 8.21 1.69
C GLU A 69 -18.94 9.01 0.79
N HIS A 70 -19.04 10.34 0.81
CA HIS A 70 -18.14 11.20 0.04
C HIS A 70 -16.68 11.06 0.48
N ILE A 71 -16.39 11.01 1.78
CA ILE A 71 -15.01 10.83 2.25
C ILE A 71 -14.49 9.46 1.81
N SER A 72 -15.29 8.39 1.93
CA SER A 72 -14.90 7.05 1.47
C SER A 72 -14.59 7.03 -0.02
N GLU A 73 -15.48 7.59 -0.87
CA GLU A 73 -15.31 7.60 -2.31
C GLU A 73 -14.02 8.34 -2.73
N LYS A 74 -13.78 9.53 -2.16
CA LYS A 74 -12.58 10.32 -2.49
C LYS A 74 -11.32 9.69 -1.92
N TYR A 75 -11.36 9.14 -0.71
CA TYR A 75 -10.23 8.44 -0.11
C TYR A 75 -9.84 7.22 -0.94
N LEU A 76 -10.78 6.35 -1.31
CA LEU A 76 -10.53 5.16 -2.11
C LEU A 76 -9.94 5.48 -3.49
N LEU A 77 -10.40 6.57 -4.11
CA LEU A 77 -9.87 7.04 -5.39
C LEU A 77 -8.41 7.53 -5.24
N ILE A 78 -8.14 8.38 -4.24
CA ILE A 78 -6.79 8.93 -4.02
C ILE A 78 -5.81 7.82 -3.60
N ASP A 79 -6.20 6.98 -2.64
CA ASP A 79 -5.38 5.86 -2.15
C ASP A 79 -5.08 4.86 -3.27
N GLY A 80 -6.10 4.51 -4.07
CA GLY A 80 -5.93 3.64 -5.23
C GLY A 80 -4.95 4.20 -6.27
N ILE A 81 -5.04 5.50 -6.59
CA ILE A 81 -4.08 6.15 -7.50
C ILE A 81 -2.66 6.13 -6.91
N LEU A 82 -2.52 6.48 -5.62
CA LEU A 82 -1.21 6.54 -4.96
C LEU A 82 -0.54 5.16 -4.90
N LYS A 83 -1.30 4.09 -4.69
CA LYS A 83 -0.78 2.72 -4.67
C LYS A 83 -0.41 2.16 -6.04
N CYS A 84 -0.92 2.74 -7.12
CA CYS A 84 -0.47 2.42 -8.48
C CYS A 84 0.89 3.06 -8.82
N ILE A 85 1.34 4.07 -8.08
CA ILE A 85 2.59 4.79 -8.37
C ILE A 85 3.83 3.89 -8.14
N PRO A 86 4.01 3.18 -7.02
CA PRO A 86 5.18 2.33 -6.80
C PRO A 86 5.35 1.22 -7.86
N PRO A 87 4.32 0.43 -8.20
CA PRO A 87 4.43 -0.62 -9.23
C PRO A 87 4.88 -0.08 -10.60
N ILE A 88 4.54 1.15 -10.93
CA ILE A 88 4.93 1.80 -12.19
C ILE A 88 6.32 2.42 -12.06
N LEU A 89 6.56 3.21 -11.02
CA LEU A 89 7.78 4.01 -10.88
C LEU A 89 9.02 3.17 -10.60
N TYR A 90 8.91 2.14 -9.74
CA TYR A 90 10.03 1.28 -9.37
C TYR A 90 10.69 0.57 -10.57
N PRO A 91 9.96 -0.06 -11.52
CA PRO A 91 10.60 -0.65 -12.69
C PRO A 91 11.24 0.40 -13.61
N PHE A 92 10.66 1.60 -13.77
CA PHE A 92 11.32 2.67 -14.55
C PHE A 92 12.63 3.13 -13.90
N LEU A 93 12.64 3.32 -12.58
CA LEU A 93 13.86 3.67 -11.84
C LEU A 93 14.90 2.55 -11.93
N ALA A 94 14.47 1.29 -11.84
CA ALA A 94 15.35 0.14 -11.98
C ALA A 94 15.98 0.06 -13.38
N LEU A 95 15.18 0.28 -14.43
CA LEU A 95 15.69 0.32 -15.81
C LEU A 95 16.71 1.46 -15.98
N GLY A 96 16.42 2.65 -15.47
CA GLY A 96 17.35 3.78 -15.46
C GLY A 96 18.67 3.43 -14.76
N LEU A 97 18.59 2.84 -13.57
CA LEU A 97 19.75 2.40 -12.81
C LEU A 97 20.58 1.36 -13.57
N VAL A 98 19.92 0.37 -14.19
CA VAL A 98 20.60 -0.65 -15.00
C VAL A 98 21.31 -0.03 -16.20
N VAL A 99 20.71 0.96 -16.86
CA VAL A 99 21.33 1.67 -17.98
C VAL A 99 22.56 2.46 -17.53
N GLU A 100 22.47 3.18 -16.42
CA GLU A 100 23.61 3.92 -15.86
C GLU A 100 24.74 2.97 -15.43
N LEU A 101 24.41 1.87 -14.76
CA LEU A 101 25.38 0.84 -14.37
C LEU A 101 26.08 0.23 -15.59
N LYS A 102 25.34 -0.04 -16.68
CA LYS A 102 25.93 -0.52 -17.94
C LYS A 102 26.88 0.50 -18.56
N LYS A 103 26.48 1.78 -18.60
CA LYS A 103 27.32 2.86 -19.14
C LYS A 103 28.62 3.02 -18.35
N VAL A 104 28.53 3.00 -17.02
CA VAL A 104 29.69 3.07 -16.12
C VAL A 104 30.59 1.83 -16.30
N ARG A 105 30.00 0.65 -16.54
CA ARG A 105 30.76 -0.57 -16.85
C ARG A 105 31.53 -0.44 -18.16
N GLU A 106 30.88 -0.01 -19.24
CA GLU A 106 31.55 0.15 -20.54
C GLU A 106 32.74 1.11 -20.47
N GLY A 107 32.61 2.20 -19.70
CA GLY A 107 33.70 3.14 -19.46
C GLY A 107 34.84 2.58 -18.58
N ARG A 108 34.56 1.62 -17.69
CA ARG A 108 35.57 1.00 -16.79
C ARG A 108 36.02 -0.39 -17.23
N LYS A 109 35.47 -0.94 -18.32
CA LYS A 109 35.73 -2.31 -18.80
C LYS A 109 37.21 -2.59 -19.09
N ILE A 110 37.96 -1.55 -19.43
CA ILE A 110 39.40 -1.64 -19.74
C ILE A 110 40.26 -1.70 -18.46
N LEU A 111 39.71 -1.23 -17.32
CA LEU A 111 40.40 -1.15 -16.03
C LEU A 111 39.88 -2.16 -15.00
N MET A 112 38.71 -2.78 -15.23
CA MET A 112 38.08 -3.72 -14.30
C MET A 112 38.74 -5.11 -14.36
N GLY A 113 39.01 -5.67 -13.17
CA GLY A 113 39.41 -7.06 -13.02
C GLY A 113 38.24 -8.03 -13.23
N ARG A 114 38.56 -9.31 -13.47
CA ARG A 114 37.56 -10.38 -13.71
C ARG A 114 36.62 -10.61 -12.52
N ASP A 115 37.11 -10.41 -11.30
CA ASP A 115 36.30 -10.55 -10.08
C ASP A 115 35.32 -9.37 -9.91
N GLU A 116 35.77 -8.14 -10.14
CA GLU A 116 34.90 -6.95 -10.11
C GLU A 116 33.80 -7.01 -11.19
N GLU A 117 34.11 -7.58 -12.35
CA GLU A 117 33.11 -7.81 -13.41
C GLU A 117 32.03 -8.79 -12.97
N ASN A 118 32.41 -9.89 -12.33
CA ASN A 118 31.46 -10.88 -11.80
C ASN A 118 30.58 -10.29 -10.71
N ASP A 119 31.15 -9.55 -9.75
CA ASP A 119 30.39 -8.90 -8.68
C ASP A 119 29.35 -7.92 -9.23
N MET A 120 29.72 -7.12 -10.23
CA MET A 120 28.79 -6.18 -10.86
C MET A 120 27.65 -6.89 -11.59
N ILE A 121 27.92 -8.03 -12.24
CA ILE A 121 26.91 -8.89 -12.88
C ILE A 121 25.97 -9.47 -11.82
N HIS A 122 26.50 -9.96 -10.70
CA HIS A 122 25.70 -10.48 -9.58
C HIS A 122 24.77 -9.41 -8.99
N VAL A 123 25.28 -8.20 -8.73
CA VAL A 123 24.48 -7.08 -8.23
C VAL A 123 23.38 -6.70 -9.23
N THR A 124 23.73 -6.59 -10.52
CA THR A 124 22.74 -6.25 -11.56
C THR A 124 21.64 -7.30 -11.66
N ARG A 125 22.01 -8.59 -11.60
CA ARG A 125 21.05 -9.70 -11.59
C ARG A 125 20.15 -9.65 -10.35
N LEU A 126 20.72 -9.35 -9.19
CA LEU A 126 19.97 -9.21 -7.94
C LEU A 126 18.96 -8.05 -8.00
N VAL A 127 19.37 -6.88 -8.50
CA VAL A 127 18.49 -5.72 -8.68
C VAL A 127 17.34 -6.03 -9.63
N ILE A 128 17.61 -6.75 -10.74
CA ILE A 128 16.58 -7.17 -11.69
C ILE A 128 15.62 -8.18 -11.04
N CYS A 129 16.13 -9.20 -10.34
CA CYS A 129 15.29 -10.17 -9.65
C CYS A 129 14.38 -9.49 -8.62
N MET A 130 14.94 -8.62 -7.78
CA MET A 130 14.17 -7.89 -6.75
C MET A 130 13.07 -7.04 -7.37
N THR A 131 13.35 -6.35 -8.47
CA THR A 131 12.38 -5.44 -9.11
C THR A 131 11.27 -6.21 -9.82
N VAL A 132 11.58 -7.33 -10.47
CA VAL A 132 10.57 -8.22 -11.07
C VAL A 132 9.70 -8.86 -10.00
N THR A 133 10.28 -9.36 -8.90
CA THR A 133 9.49 -9.95 -7.81
C THR A 133 8.62 -8.91 -7.11
N TYR A 134 9.14 -7.71 -6.89
CA TYR A 134 8.38 -6.60 -6.31
C TYR A 134 7.20 -6.22 -7.19
N PHE A 135 7.43 -6.05 -8.50
CA PHE A 135 6.38 -5.77 -9.46
C PHE A 135 5.29 -6.85 -9.45
N LEU A 136 5.68 -8.14 -9.49
CA LEU A 136 4.72 -9.24 -9.46
C LEU A 136 3.97 -9.38 -8.14
N ALA A 137 4.55 -8.97 -7.01
CA ALA A 137 3.89 -8.99 -5.70
C ALA A 137 2.90 -7.82 -5.54
N GLU A 138 3.30 -6.63 -5.97
CA GLU A 138 2.52 -5.40 -5.76
C GLU A 138 1.43 -5.21 -6.81
N THR A 139 1.65 -5.66 -8.06
CA THR A 139 0.67 -5.47 -9.14
C THR A 139 -0.68 -6.14 -8.84
N PRO A 140 -0.76 -7.41 -8.38
CA PRO A 140 -2.03 -8.03 -8.02
C PRO A 140 -2.74 -7.31 -6.88
N VAL A 141 -1.99 -6.84 -5.88
CA VAL A 141 -2.51 -6.09 -4.74
C VAL A 141 -3.10 -4.76 -5.21
N GLY A 142 -2.31 -3.96 -5.93
CA GLY A 142 -2.76 -2.67 -6.47
C GLY A 142 -3.95 -2.79 -7.43
N VAL A 143 -3.97 -3.81 -8.29
CA VAL A 143 -5.11 -4.07 -9.19
C VAL A 143 -6.35 -4.49 -8.40
N SER A 144 -6.20 -5.35 -7.39
CA SER A 144 -7.33 -5.80 -6.56
C SER A 144 -7.95 -4.65 -5.78
N GLU A 145 -7.13 -3.76 -5.22
CA GLU A 145 -7.60 -2.59 -4.48
C GLU A 145 -8.20 -1.54 -5.40
N PHE A 146 -7.62 -1.30 -6.58
CA PHE A 146 -8.22 -0.41 -7.57
C PHE A 146 -9.58 -0.94 -8.06
N TYR A 147 -9.68 -2.25 -8.30
CA TYR A 147 -10.93 -2.92 -8.67
C TYR A 147 -11.96 -2.83 -7.55
N MET A 148 -11.55 -3.08 -6.30
CA MET A 148 -12.40 -2.90 -5.12
C MET A 148 -12.84 -1.45 -4.96
N SER A 149 -11.99 -0.46 -5.15
CA SER A 149 -12.37 0.96 -5.12
C SER A 149 -13.40 1.30 -6.20
N PHE A 150 -13.24 0.76 -7.41
CA PHE A 150 -14.17 1.02 -8.53
C PHE A 150 -15.54 0.36 -8.32
N ILE A 151 -15.59 -0.83 -7.73
CA ILE A 151 -16.84 -1.56 -7.47
C ILE A 151 -17.51 -1.09 -6.18
N THR A 152 -16.72 -0.96 -5.10
CA THR A 152 -17.21 -0.56 -3.77
C THR A 152 -17.61 0.91 -3.73
N GLY A 153 -17.10 1.74 -4.64
CA GLY A 153 -17.54 3.13 -4.84
C GLY A 153 -19.02 3.29 -5.20
N LYS A 154 -19.77 2.20 -5.40
CA LYS A 154 -21.22 2.23 -5.66
C LYS A 154 -22.08 1.44 -4.66
N GLY A 155 -21.52 0.85 -3.59
CA GLY A 155 -22.21 -0.28 -2.94
C GLY A 155 -22.26 -0.41 -1.42
N PHE A 156 -21.54 0.38 -0.61
CA PHE A 156 -21.61 0.25 0.85
C PHE A 156 -21.42 1.60 1.55
N GLY A 157 -22.53 2.30 1.80
CA GLY A 157 -22.77 2.87 3.11
C GLY A 157 -23.61 1.87 3.92
N PRO A 158 -23.68 1.98 5.25
CA PRO A 158 -22.60 2.02 6.24
C PRO A 158 -22.12 0.59 6.61
N MET A 159 -20.91 0.46 7.16
CA MET A 159 -20.62 -0.57 8.18
C MET A 159 -20.39 0.16 9.51
#